data_AF-A0A8X6YJ01-F1
#
_entry.id   AF-A0A8X6YJ01-F1
#
_cell.length_a   1.000
_cell.length_b   1.000
_cell.length_c   1.000
_cell.angle_alpha   90.00
_cell.angle_beta   90.00
_cell.angle_gamma   90.00
#
_symmetry.space_group_name_H-M   'P 1'
#
loop_
_entity.id
_entity.type
_entity.pdbx_description
1 polymer ?
#
loop_
_entity_poly.entity_id
_entity_poly.type
_entity_poly.pdbx_seq_one_letter_code
_entity_poly.pdbx_strand_id
1 'polypeptide(L)'
;MIFQILSYLVYMVHAELNTPGSPDLVPRVDFYPAELLGVEEYEDRDVFVEFSWRNTTNRTLIESSQFSRDFYVTLFSEDTSLLEIANSSIPECIHIGDEPHNFSFTVRGVFLGYTNVKLVLKRAVKGCEIINGDESVFERGGKSWTYELLTSVIRQPSILINGVTIIFAILVAINFINMGVQLDLDCIKSVLRKPIGPAIGFFCQFLFMPLVNIISFHIHLLF
;
A
#
# COMPACT_ATOMS: atom_id res chain seq x y z
N MET A 1 21.03 -11.27 12.81
CA MET A 1 19.78 -11.87 13.34
C MET A 1 19.40 -11.36 14.73
N ILE A 2 20.34 -11.19 15.67
CA ILE A 2 20.05 -10.67 17.04
C ILE A 2 19.67 -9.17 17.03
N PHE A 3 20.22 -8.37 16.12
CA PHE A 3 19.91 -6.93 16.02
C PHE A 3 18.47 -6.62 15.54
N GLN A 4 17.82 -7.55 14.82
CA GLN A 4 16.45 -7.37 14.34
C GLN A 4 15.41 -7.61 15.44
N ILE A 5 15.74 -8.47 16.41
CA ILE A 5 14.88 -8.77 17.57
C ILE A 5 14.90 -7.63 18.58
N LEU A 6 16.07 -6.99 18.77
CA LEU A 6 16.21 -5.83 19.67
C LEU A 6 15.48 -4.58 19.15
N SER A 7 15.42 -4.36 17.83
CA SER A 7 14.64 -3.27 17.25
C SER A 7 13.13 -3.46 17.42
N TYR A 8 12.65 -4.71 17.36
CA TYR A 8 11.24 -5.03 17.57
C TYR A 8 10.82 -4.91 19.04
N LEU A 9 11.69 -5.28 19.98
CA LEU A 9 11.41 -5.14 21.41
C LEU A 9 11.38 -3.67 21.86
N VAL A 10 12.23 -2.80 21.30
CA VAL A 10 12.19 -1.36 21.59
C VAL A 10 10.91 -0.71 21.05
N TYR A 11 10.39 -1.18 19.91
CA TYR A 11 9.09 -0.71 19.39
C TYR A 11 7.89 -1.17 20.24
N MET A 12 7.91 -2.41 20.73
CA MET A 12 6.81 -2.93 21.57
C MET A 12 6.78 -2.29 22.97
N VAL A 13 7.92 -1.93 23.55
CA VAL A 13 7.98 -1.33 24.89
C VAL A 13 7.52 0.15 24.90
N HIS A 14 7.54 0.84 23.77
CA HIS A 14 6.99 2.21 23.68
C HIS A 14 5.46 2.26 23.56
N ALA A 15 4.80 1.11 23.34
CA ALA A 15 3.34 1.02 23.26
C ALA A 15 2.64 0.81 24.61
N GLU A 16 3.39 0.61 25.70
CA GLU A 16 2.84 0.14 26.98
C GLU A 16 3.16 1.04 28.18
N LEU A 17 3.23 2.36 27.96
CA LEU A 17 3.28 3.36 29.02
C LEU A 17 2.09 4.30 28.95
N ASN A 18 0.93 3.79 29.39
CA ASN A 18 -0.06 4.61 30.08
C ASN A 18 -1.04 3.73 30.87
N THR A 19 -0.97 3.80 32.20
CA THR A 19 -2.03 3.36 33.13
C THR A 19 -2.44 4.58 33.97
N PRO A 20 -3.48 4.55 34.79
CA PRO A 20 -4.86 4.06 34.64
C PRO A 20 -5.87 5.22 34.81
N GLY A 21 -7.05 5.17 34.18
CA GLY A 21 -8.17 6.07 34.54
C GLY A 21 -9.03 6.56 33.37
N SER A 22 -10.34 6.51 33.60
CA SER A 22 -11.47 6.87 32.71
C SER A 22 -11.95 5.74 31.79
N PRO A 23 -13.25 5.37 31.83
CA PRO A 23 -13.87 4.52 30.82
C PRO A 23 -14.06 5.33 29.53
N ASP A 24 -12.96 5.64 28.86
CA ASP A 24 -13.01 6.28 27.56
C ASP A 24 -13.46 5.25 26.52
N LEU A 25 -14.53 5.61 25.82
CA LEU A 25 -15.09 4.86 24.71
C LEU A 25 -14.09 4.93 23.55
N VAL A 26 -13.49 3.78 23.21
CA VAL A 26 -12.50 3.67 22.12
C VAL A 26 -13.25 3.32 20.83
N PRO A 27 -13.21 4.18 19.79
CA PRO A 27 -13.73 3.81 18.47
C PRO A 27 -12.98 2.60 17.93
N ARG A 28 -13.68 1.71 17.24
CA ARG A 28 -13.09 0.74 16.34
C ARG A 28 -13.57 1.08 14.93
N VAL A 29 -12.61 1.20 14.02
CA VAL A 29 -12.85 1.49 12.61
C VAL A 29 -12.28 0.34 11.83
N ASP A 30 -13.14 -0.33 11.06
CA ASP A 30 -12.75 -1.44 10.20
C ASP A 30 -12.96 -1.02 8.74
N PHE A 31 -11.92 -1.22 7.91
CA PHE A 31 -11.96 -0.94 6.47
C PHE A 31 -12.29 -2.20 5.69
N TYR A 32 -13.13 -2.08 4.68
CA TYR A 32 -13.47 -3.14 3.75
C TYR A 32 -13.26 -2.66 2.31
N PRO A 33 -12.26 -3.18 1.59
CA PRO A 33 -11.28 -4.19 2.01
C PRO A 33 -10.28 -3.67 3.07
N ALA A 34 -9.70 -4.59 3.86
CA ALA A 34 -8.74 -4.26 4.93
C ALA A 34 -7.39 -3.74 4.41
N GLU A 35 -7.05 -4.09 3.16
CA GLU A 35 -5.91 -3.57 2.41
C GLU A 35 -6.36 -3.32 0.97
N LEU A 36 -5.92 -2.21 0.38
CA LEU A 36 -6.29 -1.86 -0.99
C LEU A 36 -5.10 -2.03 -1.93
N LEU A 37 -4.83 -3.28 -2.31
CA LEU A 37 -3.68 -3.62 -3.14
C LEU A 37 -4.06 -3.66 -4.62
N GLY A 38 -3.23 -3.05 -5.47
CA GLY A 38 -3.33 -3.18 -6.93
C GLY A 38 -4.43 -2.33 -7.56
N VAL A 39 -4.67 -1.12 -7.04
CA VAL A 39 -5.53 -0.12 -7.69
C VAL A 39 -4.89 0.28 -9.01
N GLU A 40 -5.62 0.23 -10.12
CA GLU A 40 -5.04 0.65 -11.40
C GLU A 40 -4.95 2.18 -11.50
N GLU A 41 -3.94 2.68 -12.21
CA GLU A 41 -3.81 4.12 -12.52
C GLU A 41 -5.06 4.60 -13.27
N TYR A 42 -5.66 5.69 -12.80
CA TYR A 42 -6.94 6.26 -13.24
C TYR A 42 -8.19 5.41 -12.99
N GLU A 43 -8.08 4.34 -12.21
CA GLU A 43 -9.23 3.56 -11.75
C GLU A 43 -9.76 4.10 -10.43
N ASP A 44 -11.09 4.16 -10.33
CA ASP A 44 -11.81 4.52 -9.10
C ASP A 44 -12.15 3.23 -8.33
N ARG A 45 -11.84 3.19 -7.03
CA ARG A 45 -12.12 2.06 -6.14
C ARG A 45 -12.88 2.52 -4.91
N ASP A 46 -13.99 1.85 -4.62
CA ASP A 46 -14.80 2.10 -3.44
C ASP A 46 -14.25 1.34 -2.23
N VAL A 47 -14.13 2.06 -1.11
CA VAL A 47 -13.73 1.53 0.19
C VAL A 47 -14.86 1.80 1.18
N PHE A 48 -15.30 0.75 1.85
CA PHE A 48 -16.32 0.84 2.90
C PHE A 48 -15.66 0.94 4.27
N VAL A 49 -16.24 1.75 5.14
CA VAL A 49 -15.79 1.99 6.51
C VAL A 49 -16.92 1.69 7.47
N GLU A 50 -16.65 0.80 8.41
CA GLU A 50 -17.56 0.47 9.49
C GLU A 50 -17.04 1.05 10.82
N PHE A 51 -17.90 1.82 11.49
CA PHE A 51 -17.62 2.41 12.80
C PHE A 51 -18.34 1.63 13.88
N SER A 52 -17.60 1.09 14.86
CA SER A 52 -18.16 0.38 16.01
C SER A 52 -17.63 0.94 17.34
N TRP A 53 -18.49 0.97 18.36
CA TRP A 53 -18.21 1.57 19.66
C TRP A 53 -18.23 0.51 20.75
N ARG A 54 -17.10 0.24 21.44
CA ARG A 54 -17.07 -0.71 22.56
C ARG A 54 -17.35 0.01 23.88
N ASN A 55 -18.46 -0.32 24.53
CA ASN A 55 -18.89 0.28 25.80
C ASN A 55 -18.12 -0.33 26.98
N THR A 56 -17.08 0.36 27.46
CA THR A 56 -16.29 -0.10 28.61
C THR A 56 -17.00 0.29 29.91
N THR A 57 -17.82 -0.64 30.41
CA THR A 57 -18.37 -0.76 31.78
C THR A 57 -19.58 0.12 32.18
N ASN A 58 -20.62 -0.60 32.63
CA ASN A 58 -21.82 -0.17 33.35
C ASN A 58 -22.78 0.81 32.65
N ARG A 59 -23.87 0.21 32.14
CA ARG A 59 -25.09 0.84 31.60
C ARG A 59 -25.80 1.83 32.53
N THR A 60 -25.32 2.08 33.74
CA THR A 60 -26.03 2.86 34.77
C THR A 60 -25.52 4.29 34.97
N LEU A 61 -24.52 4.75 34.20
CA LEU A 61 -24.13 6.16 34.12
C LEU A 61 -24.46 6.79 32.76
N ILE A 62 -25.33 6.15 31.97
CA ILE A 62 -25.66 6.56 30.60
C ILE A 62 -26.65 7.74 30.57
N GLU A 63 -27.35 8.03 31.66
CA GLU A 63 -28.42 9.05 31.67
C GLU A 63 -28.05 10.38 32.35
N SER A 64 -26.86 10.55 32.94
CA SER A 64 -26.56 11.73 33.78
C SER A 64 -25.46 12.67 33.28
N SER A 65 -24.86 12.43 32.11
CA SER A 65 -23.87 13.36 31.56
C SER A 65 -24.39 14.02 30.29
N GLN A 66 -24.70 15.30 30.42
CA GLN A 66 -25.02 16.32 29.41
C GLN A 66 -23.84 16.61 28.47
N PHE A 67 -23.12 15.56 28.05
CA PHE A 67 -21.97 15.65 27.15
C PHE A 67 -22.30 14.91 25.87
N SER A 68 -22.44 15.67 24.78
CA SER A 68 -22.57 15.10 23.43
C SER A 68 -21.27 14.36 23.12
N ARG A 69 -21.35 13.04 22.98
CA ARG A 69 -20.19 12.19 22.71
C ARG A 69 -19.95 12.10 21.20
N ASP A 70 -19.85 13.23 20.53
CA ASP A 70 -19.73 13.25 19.07
C ASP A 70 -18.26 13.19 18.64
N PHE A 71 -18.01 12.80 17.39
CA PHE A 71 -16.66 12.74 16.82
C PHE A 71 -16.58 13.44 15.48
N TYR A 72 -15.54 14.24 15.29
CA TYR A 72 -15.14 14.76 13.98
C TYR A 72 -14.32 13.72 13.23
N VAL A 73 -14.67 13.49 11.97
CA VAL A 73 -13.97 12.55 11.08
C VAL A 73 -13.27 13.32 9.97
N THR A 74 -11.96 13.14 9.84
CA THR A 74 -11.19 13.69 8.72
C THR A 74 -10.49 12.57 7.98
N LEU A 75 -10.70 12.51 6.67
CA LEU A 75 -10.09 11.53 5.76
C LEU A 75 -9.08 12.26 4.86
N PHE A 76 -7.85 11.78 4.80
CA PHE A 76 -6.84 12.31 3.88
C PHE A 76 -5.88 11.23 3.41
N SER A 77 -5.39 11.38 2.18
CA SER A 77 -4.30 10.55 1.64
C SER A 77 -2.97 11.10 2.13
N GLU A 78 -2.03 10.22 2.49
CA GLU A 78 -0.67 10.62 2.89
C GLU A 78 0.11 11.26 1.73
N ASP A 79 -0.10 10.78 0.51
CA ASP A 79 0.47 11.35 -0.71
C ASP A 79 -0.59 11.48 -1.80
N THR A 80 -1.01 12.73 -2.04
CA THR A 80 -2.00 13.10 -3.06
C THR A 80 -1.46 12.96 -4.50
N SER A 81 -0.15 12.81 -4.67
CA SER A 81 0.48 12.59 -5.98
C SER A 81 0.32 11.14 -6.44
N LEU A 82 0.14 10.22 -5.50
CA LEU A 82 -0.01 8.78 -5.76
C LEU A 82 -1.48 8.36 -5.75
N LEU A 83 -2.26 8.84 -4.79
CA LEU A 83 -3.65 8.46 -4.58
C LEU A 83 -4.47 9.66 -4.11
N GLU A 84 -5.55 9.93 -4.82
CA GLU A 84 -6.49 11.01 -4.51
C GLU A 84 -7.83 10.44 -4.01
N ILE A 85 -8.49 11.15 -3.10
CA ILE A 85 -9.85 10.80 -2.67
C ILE A 85 -10.82 11.51 -3.60
N ALA A 86 -11.50 10.76 -4.47
CA ALA A 86 -12.38 11.31 -5.50
C ALA A 86 -13.74 11.73 -4.94
N ASN A 87 -14.28 10.98 -3.98
CA ASN A 87 -15.54 11.27 -3.33
C ASN A 87 -15.57 10.65 -1.93
N SER A 88 -16.25 11.29 -0.98
CA SER A 88 -16.45 10.77 0.36
C SER A 88 -17.90 10.96 0.79
N SER A 89 -18.57 9.88 1.16
CA SER A 89 -19.90 9.93 1.78
C SER A 89 -19.81 10.00 3.32
N ILE A 90 -18.60 10.23 3.86
CA ILE A 90 -18.35 10.30 5.30
C ILE A 90 -18.76 11.70 5.79
N PRO A 91 -19.68 11.81 6.77
CA PRO A 91 -20.03 13.09 7.36
C PRO A 91 -18.84 13.61 8.17
N GLU A 92 -18.67 14.92 8.17
CA GLU A 92 -17.63 15.60 8.96
C GLU A 92 -17.78 15.33 10.47
N CYS A 93 -18.99 14.96 10.92
CA CYS A 93 -19.29 14.67 12.31
C CYS A 93 -20.25 13.49 12.49
N ILE A 94 -19.98 12.62 13.48
CA ILE A 94 -20.76 11.42 13.81
C ILE A 94 -21.29 11.50 15.24
N HIS A 95 -22.57 11.20 15.41
CA HIS A 95 -23.26 11.07 16.70
C HIS A 95 -23.29 9.60 17.15
N ILE A 96 -22.92 9.29 18.41
CA ILE A 96 -22.96 7.91 18.94
C ILE A 96 -24.39 7.35 19.04
N GLY A 97 -25.40 8.21 19.13
CA GLY A 97 -26.80 7.81 19.31
C GLY A 97 -27.41 7.09 18.10
N ASP A 98 -26.81 7.23 16.92
CA ASP A 98 -27.27 6.60 15.68
C ASP A 98 -26.43 5.33 15.39
N GLU A 99 -26.90 4.17 15.86
CA GLU A 99 -26.31 2.86 15.52
C GLU A 99 -26.60 2.47 14.05
N PRO A 100 -25.79 1.57 13.48
CA PRO A 100 -24.42 1.79 13.01
C PRO A 100 -24.38 2.65 11.74
N HIS A 101 -23.24 3.29 11.48
CA HIS A 101 -23.02 4.03 10.26
C HIS A 101 -22.03 3.33 9.34
N ASN A 102 -22.54 2.89 8.19
CA ASN A 102 -21.73 2.41 7.08
C ASN A 102 -21.48 3.61 6.16
N PHE A 103 -20.21 3.97 5.98
CA PHE A 103 -19.83 5.00 5.04
C PHE A 103 -18.93 4.43 3.96
N SER A 104 -18.90 5.08 2.81
CA SER A 104 -18.02 4.73 1.71
C SER A 104 -17.25 5.95 1.25
N PHE A 105 -16.02 5.73 0.84
CA PHE A 105 -15.24 6.72 0.11
C PHE A 105 -14.62 6.05 -1.11
N THR A 106 -14.48 6.83 -2.17
CA THR A 106 -13.88 6.39 -3.43
C THR A 106 -12.48 6.98 -3.52
N VAL A 107 -11.50 6.12 -3.78
CA VAL A 107 -10.13 6.53 -4.06
C VAL A 107 -9.79 6.34 -5.52
N ARG A 108 -8.93 7.21 -6.04
CA ARG A 108 -8.44 7.18 -7.41
C ARG A 108 -6.93 7.06 -7.43
N GLY A 109 -6.42 6.06 -8.12
CA GLY A 109 -4.98 5.92 -8.37
C GLY A 109 -4.51 6.98 -9.36
N VAL A 110 -3.53 7.80 -8.99
CA VAL A 110 -2.95 8.83 -9.88
C VAL A 110 -1.61 8.35 -10.44
N PHE A 111 -0.76 7.76 -9.60
CA PHE A 111 0.58 7.35 -9.99
C PHE A 111 1.05 6.09 -9.24
N LEU A 112 1.97 5.34 -9.85
CA LEU A 112 2.54 4.11 -9.30
C LEU A 112 3.19 4.33 -7.94
N GLY A 113 2.84 3.50 -6.96
CA GLY A 113 3.50 3.54 -5.66
C GLY A 113 2.72 2.85 -4.55
N TYR A 114 3.25 2.98 -3.34
CA TYR A 114 2.59 2.60 -2.10
C TYR A 114 2.30 3.88 -1.31
N THR A 115 1.08 3.99 -0.79
CA THR A 115 0.66 5.12 0.03
C THR A 115 -0.38 4.66 1.05
N ASN A 116 -0.56 5.42 2.11
CA ASN A 116 -1.54 5.11 3.14
C ASN A 116 -2.67 6.15 3.11
N VAL A 117 -3.90 5.66 3.25
CA VAL A 117 -5.04 6.53 3.54
C VAL A 117 -5.19 6.63 5.06
N LYS A 118 -5.21 7.85 5.57
CA LYS A 118 -5.30 8.15 7.01
C LYS A 118 -6.70 8.64 7.34
N LEU A 119 -7.32 7.97 8.31
CA LEU A 119 -8.59 8.35 8.90
C LEU A 119 -8.35 8.80 10.33
N VAL A 120 -8.62 10.07 10.62
CA VAL A 120 -8.41 10.68 11.93
C VAL A 120 -9.75 11.00 12.56
N LEU A 121 -9.96 10.47 13.76
CA LEU A 121 -11.12 10.69 14.61
C LEU A 121 -10.72 11.59 15.77
N LYS A 122 -11.45 12.71 15.95
CA LYS A 122 -11.26 13.66 17.05
C LYS A 122 -12.55 13.77 17.86
N ARG A 123 -12.46 13.70 19.18
CA ARG A 123 -13.63 13.91 20.06
C ARG A 123 -14.15 15.35 19.95
N ALA A 124 -15.45 15.51 19.77
CA ALA A 124 -16.14 16.80 19.83
C ALA A 124 -16.63 17.04 21.27
N VAL A 125 -16.19 18.13 21.91
CA VAL A 125 -16.52 18.42 23.32
C VAL A 125 -17.87 19.12 23.47
N LYS A 126 -18.29 19.90 22.46
CA LYS A 126 -19.56 20.65 22.43
C LYS A 126 -20.58 20.06 21.46
N GLY A 127 -20.36 18.81 21.03
CA GLY A 127 -21.11 18.19 19.93
C GLY A 127 -20.78 18.77 18.55
N CYS A 128 -21.46 18.26 17.53
CA CYS A 128 -21.29 18.64 16.12
C CYS A 128 -21.91 20.00 15.73
N GLU A 129 -22.31 20.83 16.70
CA GLU A 129 -23.08 22.03 16.42
C GLU A 129 -22.16 23.14 15.88
N ILE A 130 -22.36 23.52 14.62
CA ILE A 130 -21.65 24.64 13.99
C ILE A 130 -22.19 25.94 14.60
N ILE A 131 -21.49 26.47 15.60
CA ILE A 131 -21.72 27.84 16.02
C ILE A 131 -21.04 28.73 14.98
N ASN A 132 -21.85 29.35 14.12
CA ASN A 132 -21.39 30.31 13.12
C ASN A 132 -20.41 31.32 13.74
N GLY A 133 -19.12 31.14 13.45
CA GLY A 133 -18.07 32.12 13.73
C GLY A 133 -17.02 31.74 14.77
N ASP A 134 -17.11 30.61 15.47
CA ASP A 134 -16.01 30.12 16.29
C ASP A 134 -15.50 28.79 15.75
N GLU A 135 -14.24 28.84 15.32
CA GLU A 135 -13.38 27.70 14.99
C GLU A 135 -13.72 26.54 15.93
N SER A 136 -14.14 25.40 15.36
CA SER A 136 -14.45 24.17 16.09
C SER A 136 -13.44 24.02 17.23
N VAL A 137 -13.89 24.23 18.46
CA VAL A 137 -13.01 24.34 19.63
C VAL A 137 -12.46 22.95 19.92
N PHE A 138 -11.39 22.60 19.19
CA PHE A 138 -10.56 21.45 19.46
C PHE A 138 -9.85 21.75 20.78
N GLU A 139 -10.09 20.93 21.80
CA GLU A 139 -9.23 21.00 22.98
C GLU A 139 -7.79 20.71 22.55
N ARG A 140 -6.89 21.65 22.83
CA ARG A 140 -5.44 21.40 22.80
C ARG A 140 -5.15 20.29 23.82
N GLY A 141 -5.14 19.04 23.35
CA GLY A 141 -4.96 17.85 24.20
C GLY A 141 -6.07 16.81 24.10
N GLY A 142 -7.09 17.00 23.25
CA GLY A 142 -8.08 15.97 22.97
C GLY A 142 -7.44 14.70 22.38
N LYS A 143 -7.83 13.52 22.87
CA LYS A 143 -7.38 12.24 22.31
C LYS A 143 -7.84 12.13 20.85
N SER A 144 -6.89 11.92 19.93
CA SER A 144 -7.15 11.62 18.52
C SER A 144 -6.80 10.18 18.21
N TRP A 145 -7.64 9.50 17.44
CA TRP A 145 -7.37 8.15 16.94
C TRP A 145 -7.08 8.22 15.45
N THR A 146 -5.98 7.61 15.01
CA THR A 146 -5.58 7.55 13.60
C THR A 146 -5.60 6.10 13.14
N TYR A 147 -6.27 5.83 12.03
CA TYR A 147 -6.31 4.54 11.37
C TYR A 147 -5.72 4.66 9.98
N GLU A 148 -4.88 3.70 9.60
CA GLU A 148 -4.14 3.71 8.34
C GLU A 148 -4.58 2.54 7.47
N LEU A 149 -4.87 2.81 6.21
CA LEU A 149 -5.20 1.81 5.19
C LEU A 149 -4.09 1.78 4.14
N LEU A 150 -3.37 0.65 4.08
CA LEU A 150 -2.31 0.44 3.11
C LEU A 150 -2.89 0.32 1.71
N THR A 151 -2.39 1.14 0.79
CA THR A 151 -2.83 1.19 -0.60
C THR A 151 -1.65 1.05 -1.56
N SER A 152 -1.85 0.31 -2.66
CA SER A 152 -0.87 0.17 -3.74
C SER A 152 -1.50 0.46 -5.08
N VAL A 153 -0.84 1.32 -5.86
CA VAL A 153 -1.27 1.71 -7.20
C VAL A 153 -0.34 1.09 -8.24
N ILE A 154 -0.93 0.41 -9.22
CA ILE A 154 -0.24 -0.26 -10.33
C ILE A 154 -0.63 0.38 -11.66
N ARG A 155 0.31 0.41 -12.61
CA ARG A 155 0.05 0.90 -13.97
C ARG A 155 -0.34 -0.24 -14.88
N GLN A 156 -1.40 -0.06 -15.65
CA GLN A 156 -1.73 -0.96 -16.76
C GLN A 156 -0.64 -0.91 -17.85
N PRO A 157 -0.24 -2.06 -18.41
CA PRO A 157 0.73 -2.09 -19.49
C PRO A 157 0.20 -1.34 -20.70
N SER A 158 0.93 -0.30 -21.14
CA SER A 158 0.52 0.47 -22.31
C SER A 158 0.54 -0.38 -23.59
N ILE A 159 -0.41 -0.10 -24.49
CA ILE A 159 -0.52 -0.76 -25.81
C ILE A 159 0.80 -0.61 -26.60
N LEU A 160 1.52 0.49 -26.39
CA LEU A 160 2.83 0.76 -26.99
C LEU A 160 3.88 -0.28 -26.57
N ILE A 161 3.96 -0.60 -25.27
CA ILE A 161 4.92 -1.61 -24.77
C ILE A 161 4.61 -2.98 -25.39
N ASN A 162 3.33 -3.33 -25.52
CA ASN A 162 2.94 -4.59 -26.15
C ASN A 162 3.34 -4.62 -27.64
N GLY A 163 3.08 -3.53 -28.38
CA GLY A 163 3.49 -3.41 -29.79
C GLY A 163 5.00 -3.52 -29.98
N VAL A 164 5.78 -2.83 -29.16
CA VAL A 164 7.26 -2.91 -29.18
C VAL A 164 7.75 -4.32 -28.90
N THR A 165 7.14 -5.01 -27.93
CA THR A 165 7.48 -6.41 -27.60
C THR A 165 7.25 -7.33 -28.79
N ILE A 166 6.11 -7.19 -29.48
CA ILE A 166 5.80 -7.99 -30.68
C ILE A 166 6.81 -7.71 -31.80
N ILE A 167 7.17 -6.44 -32.02
CA ILE A 167 8.16 -6.06 -33.04
C ILE A 167 9.52 -6.70 -32.73
N PHE A 168 9.98 -6.63 -31.49
CA PHE A 168 11.23 -7.29 -31.08
C PHE A 168 11.16 -8.81 -31.26
N ALA A 169 10.05 -9.45 -30.92
CA ALA A 169 9.88 -10.89 -31.11
C ALA A 169 10.01 -11.28 -32.59
N ILE A 170 9.40 -10.52 -33.50
CA ILE A 170 9.50 -10.76 -34.95
C ILE A 170 10.93 -10.52 -35.45
N LEU A 171 11.57 -9.43 -35.02
CA LEU A 171 12.95 -9.11 -35.41
C LEU A 171 13.93 -10.20 -34.97
N VAL A 172 13.79 -10.67 -33.74
CA VAL A 172 14.58 -11.77 -33.20
C VAL A 172 14.31 -13.06 -33.97
N ALA A 173 13.06 -13.38 -34.29
CA ALA A 173 12.70 -14.55 -35.09
C ALA A 173 13.34 -14.52 -36.49
N ILE A 174 13.29 -13.38 -37.19
CA ILE A 174 13.91 -13.21 -38.50
C ILE A 174 15.42 -13.36 -38.41
N ASN A 175 16.07 -12.78 -37.40
CA ASN A 175 17.51 -12.94 -37.19
C ASN A 175 17.91 -14.39 -36.94
N PHE A 176 17.12 -15.13 -36.15
CA PHE A 176 17.37 -16.56 -35.95
C PHE A 176 17.21 -17.37 -37.25
N ILE A 177 16.22 -17.05 -38.07
CA ILE A 177 16.05 -17.70 -39.38
C ILE A 177 17.23 -17.38 -40.30
N ASN A 178 17.67 -16.12 -40.34
CA ASN A 178 18.81 -15.68 -41.16
C ASN A 178 20.11 -16.38 -40.75
N MET A 179 20.37 -16.52 -39.45
CA MET A 179 21.50 -17.32 -38.96
C MET A 179 21.34 -18.81 -39.28
N GLY A 180 20.11 -19.33 -39.20
CA GLY A 180 19.77 -20.71 -39.55
C GLY A 180 20.04 -21.06 -41.02
N VAL A 181 19.77 -20.16 -41.95
CA VAL A 181 19.98 -20.39 -43.39
C VAL A 181 21.45 -20.31 -43.78
N GLN A 182 22.26 -19.49 -43.09
CA GLN A 182 23.70 -19.40 -43.32
C GLN A 182 24.50 -20.55 -42.69
N LEU A 183 23.85 -21.42 -41.90
CA LEU A 183 24.49 -22.56 -41.28
C LEU A 183 24.70 -23.68 -42.32
N ASP A 184 25.97 -23.90 -42.65
CA ASP A 184 26.40 -25.02 -43.48
C ASP A 184 26.24 -26.35 -42.72
N LEU A 185 25.35 -27.20 -43.24
CA LEU A 185 25.04 -28.52 -42.66
C LEU A 185 26.23 -29.48 -42.71
N ASP A 186 27.13 -29.34 -43.69
CA ASP A 186 28.32 -30.17 -43.79
C ASP A 186 29.34 -29.80 -42.71
N CYS A 187 29.48 -28.50 -42.44
CA CYS A 187 30.26 -27.98 -41.31
C CYS A 187 29.68 -28.47 -39.96
N ILE A 188 28.37 -28.34 -39.73
CA ILE A 188 27.71 -28.81 -38.50
C ILE A 188 27.98 -30.29 -38.25
N LYS A 189 27.87 -31.13 -39.30
CA LYS A 189 28.10 -32.57 -39.20
C LYS A 189 29.55 -32.91 -38.84
N SER A 190 30.51 -32.12 -39.31
CA SER A 190 31.93 -32.27 -38.95
C SER A 190 32.21 -31.88 -37.50
N VAL A 191 31.57 -30.81 -37.00
CA VAL A 191 31.70 -30.31 -35.63
C VAL A 191 31.01 -31.25 -34.63
N LEU A 192 29.86 -31.82 -34.99
CA LEU A 192 29.17 -32.84 -34.19
C LEU A 192 29.99 -34.13 -34.00
N ARG A 193 30.88 -34.46 -34.95
CA ARG A 193 31.73 -35.65 -34.85
C ARG A 193 32.86 -35.50 -33.81
N LYS A 194 33.26 -34.26 -33.50
CA LYS A 194 34.23 -33.95 -32.43
C LYS A 194 33.76 -32.70 -31.66
N PRO A 195 32.87 -32.85 -30.67
CA PRO A 195 32.20 -31.74 -30.00
C PRO A 195 33.08 -30.98 -29.00
N ILE A 196 34.40 -30.97 -29.18
CA ILE A 196 35.34 -30.31 -28.26
C ILE A 196 35.15 -28.78 -28.29
N GLY A 197 34.96 -28.21 -29.49
CA GLY A 197 34.68 -26.77 -29.66
C GLY A 197 33.37 -26.33 -29.00
N PRO A 198 32.22 -26.95 -29.35
CA PRO A 198 30.93 -26.65 -28.71
C PRO A 198 30.92 -26.91 -27.21
N ALA A 199 31.57 -27.96 -26.70
CA ALA A 199 31.62 -28.25 -25.27
C ALA A 199 32.40 -27.19 -24.48
N ILE A 200 33.53 -26.71 -25.02
CA ILE A 200 34.30 -25.61 -24.40
C ILE A 200 33.50 -24.30 -24.46
N GLY A 201 32.84 -24.02 -25.58
CA GLY A 201 31.96 -22.86 -25.72
C GLY A 201 30.81 -22.88 -24.72
N PHE A 202 30.15 -24.04 -24.56
CA PHE A 202 29.06 -24.21 -23.60
C PHE A 202 29.54 -24.08 -22.16
N PHE A 203 30.67 -24.71 -21.81
CA PHE A 203 31.26 -24.57 -20.48
C PHE A 203 31.67 -23.12 -20.20
N CYS A 204 32.27 -22.45 -21.17
CA CYS A 204 32.66 -21.06 -21.03
C CYS A 204 31.45 -20.14 -20.88
N GLN A 205 30.43 -20.29 -21.73
CA GLN A 205 29.21 -19.49 -21.66
C GLN A 205 28.36 -19.77 -20.42
N PHE A 206 28.28 -21.02 -19.93
CA PHE A 206 27.47 -21.32 -18.75
C PHE A 206 28.18 -21.10 -17.41
N LEU A 207 29.52 -21.14 -17.35
CA LEU A 207 30.24 -20.78 -16.12
C LEU A 207 30.64 -19.31 -16.08
N PHE A 208 31.31 -18.79 -17.12
CA PHE A 208 31.96 -17.48 -17.01
C PHE A 208 30.98 -16.32 -17.09
N MET A 209 29.94 -16.37 -17.92
CA MET A 209 28.91 -15.31 -17.96
C MET A 209 28.24 -15.08 -16.59
N PRO A 210 27.71 -16.11 -15.91
CA PRO A 210 27.09 -15.90 -14.60
C PRO A 210 28.10 -15.52 -13.51
N LEU A 211 29.33 -16.07 -13.53
CA LEU A 211 30.38 -15.70 -12.57
C LEU A 211 30.81 -14.24 -12.70
N VAL A 212 30.99 -13.74 -13.93
CA VAL A 212 31.37 -12.34 -14.18
C VAL A 212 30.25 -11.39 -13.74
N ASN A 213 28.99 -11.75 -13.95
CA ASN A 213 27.86 -10.96 -13.48
C ASN A 213 27.86 -10.83 -11.94
N ILE A 214 28.10 -11.93 -11.22
CA ILE A 214 28.16 -11.94 -9.76
C ILE A 214 29.32 -11.08 -9.24
N ILE A 215 30.51 -11.19 -9.84
CA ILE A 215 31.69 -10.41 -9.45
C ILE A 215 31.46 -8.92 -9.75
N SER A 216 30.89 -8.58 -10.90
CA SER A 216 30.58 -7.20 -11.28
C SER A 216 29.55 -6.57 -10.35
N PHE A 217 28.51 -7.30 -9.98
CA PHE A 217 27.50 -6.84 -9.03
C PHE A 217 28.11 -6.63 -7.63
N HIS A 218 28.99 -7.52 -7.18
CA HIS A 218 29.66 -7.40 -5.88
C HIS A 218 30.61 -6.19 -5.82
N ILE A 219 31.34 -5.90 -6.90
CA ILE A 219 32.22 -4.72 -6.99
C ILE A 219 31.42 -3.41 -6.95
N HIS A 220 30.27 -3.34 -7.61
CA HIS A 220 29.39 -2.15 -7.58
C HIS A 220 28.74 -1.93 -6.19
N LEU A 221 28.75 -2.93 -5.31
CA LEU A 221 28.25 -2.82 -3.94
C LEU A 221 29.34 -2.38 -2.94
N LEU A 222 30.62 -2.41 -3.35
CA LEU A 222 31.79 -2.04 -2.56
C LEU A 222 32.28 -0.59 -2.80
N PHE A 223 31.74 0.09 -3.81
CA PHE A 223 31.99 1.50 -4.15
C PHE A 223 30.71 2.31 -4.05
#